data_AF-A0A953TYJ4-F1
#
_entry.id   AF-A0A953TYJ4-F1
#
_cell.length_a   1.000
_cell.length_b   1.000
_cell.length_c   1.000
_cell.angle_alpha   90.00
_cell.angle_beta   90.00
_cell.angle_gamma   90.00
#
_symmetry.space_group_name_H-M   'P 1'
#
loop_
_entity.id
_entity.type
_entity.pdbx_description
1 polymer ?
#
loop_
_entity_poly.entity_id
_entity_poly.type
_entity_poly.pdbx_seq_one_letter_code
_entity_poly.pdbx_strand_id
1 'polypeptide(L)'
;MLLPGLVNAHDHLEFNLFPRLGRGPYSNAVEWARDIYHPDLSPLREHLSVPKSLRLWWGGLKNLLSGVTSVCHHNPYEEDVFSGHFPVRVVKRFGWTHSLGFGKNIAEDFLRTPAQAPFILHLGEGTDLPSQDEIFDLDRRGALTSRTVIVHGVGLTAEGHALRRRRDAALVWCPTSNRFILGKTLDIRDCEPIGKLALGSDSALSAQGDLLDEINYAHRMEGAGPHRIYSMVTESAASVLHLRNGEGTIREGAIADFVAVRQENATPGETLAGTDFTKIELVMVSGKLHLVSPRMAKRWPEELLSDLEMIEVEGTVRLVRAPVKRMLRETRKCLSEKIRLAGKQLTA
;
A
#
# COMPACT_ATOMS: atom_id res chain seq x y z
N MET A 1 22.69 3.69 -2.92
CA MET A 1 22.38 3.55 -1.49
C MET A 1 21.51 2.32 -1.32
N LEU A 2 21.78 1.50 -0.30
CA LEU A 2 20.95 0.35 0.06
C LEU A 2 20.02 0.77 1.22
N LEU A 3 18.73 0.49 1.08
CA LEU A 3 17.70 0.74 2.09
C LEU A 3 17.02 -0.59 2.45
N PRO A 4 16.40 -0.71 3.64
CA PRO A 4 15.50 -1.83 3.91
C PRO A 4 14.41 -1.90 2.83
N GLY A 5 13.92 -3.11 2.55
CA GLY A 5 12.75 -3.28 1.70
C GLY A 5 11.56 -2.50 2.27
N LEU A 6 10.84 -1.77 1.40
CA LEU A 6 9.74 -0.92 1.87
C LEU A 6 8.54 -1.77 2.26
N VAL A 7 7.77 -1.27 3.22
CA VAL A 7 6.53 -1.88 3.70
C VAL A 7 5.37 -0.95 3.35
N ASN A 8 4.45 -1.44 2.52
CA ASN A 8 3.21 -0.73 2.21
C ASN A 8 2.12 -1.19 3.18
N ALA A 9 1.70 -0.30 4.09
CA ALA A 9 0.84 -0.69 5.20
C ALA A 9 -0.64 -0.87 4.83
N HIS A 10 -1.04 -0.46 3.61
CA HIS A 10 -2.40 -0.65 3.13
C HIS A 10 -2.47 -0.54 1.60
N ASP A 11 -3.05 -1.57 0.96
CA ASP A 11 -3.32 -1.63 -0.49
C ASP A 11 -4.55 -2.49 -0.80
N HIS A 12 -5.30 -2.14 -1.83
CA HIS A 12 -6.24 -3.06 -2.48
C HIS A 12 -5.66 -3.57 -3.81
N LEU A 13 -4.92 -4.68 -3.71
CA LEU A 13 -4.08 -5.20 -4.80
C LEU A 13 -4.86 -5.37 -6.11
N GLU A 14 -6.11 -5.80 -6.05
CA GLU A 14 -6.94 -6.12 -7.21
C GLU A 14 -7.53 -4.90 -7.94
N PHE A 15 -7.35 -3.68 -7.42
CA PHE A 15 -7.89 -2.48 -8.03
C PHE A 15 -6.84 -1.64 -8.76
N ASN A 16 -5.59 -2.09 -8.83
CA ASN A 16 -4.48 -1.29 -9.35
C ASN A 16 -4.43 -1.16 -10.88
N LEU A 17 -5.29 -1.87 -11.61
CA LEU A 17 -5.50 -1.64 -13.05
C LEU A 17 -6.55 -0.55 -13.34
N PHE A 18 -7.38 -0.19 -12.36
CA PHE A 18 -8.50 0.71 -12.59
C PHE A 18 -8.00 2.14 -12.79
N PRO A 19 -8.69 2.97 -13.60
CA PRO A 19 -8.47 4.40 -13.54
C PRO A 19 -8.94 4.94 -12.19
N ARG A 20 -8.49 6.14 -11.85
CA ARG A 20 -9.04 6.89 -10.73
C ARG A 20 -10.49 7.27 -11.02
N LEU A 21 -11.40 7.06 -10.08
CA LEU A 21 -12.85 7.23 -10.28
C LEU A 21 -13.47 8.13 -9.23
N GLY A 22 -14.49 8.86 -9.66
CA GLY A 22 -15.17 9.87 -8.86
C GLY A 22 -14.76 11.29 -9.23
N ARG A 23 -15.48 12.26 -8.67
CA ARG A 23 -15.39 13.69 -8.98
C ARG A 23 -15.37 14.53 -7.71
N GLY A 24 -14.76 14.01 -6.64
CA GLY A 24 -14.84 14.55 -5.28
C GLY A 24 -14.57 16.07 -5.15
N PRO A 25 -14.78 16.63 -3.95
CA PRO A 25 -14.86 15.91 -2.69
C PRO A 25 -16.27 15.35 -2.39
N TYR A 26 -16.29 14.22 -1.70
CA TYR A 26 -17.44 13.57 -1.07
C TYR A 26 -17.39 13.77 0.44
N SER A 27 -18.52 13.60 1.11
CA SER A 27 -18.59 13.73 2.57
C SER A 27 -17.88 12.58 3.29
N ASN A 28 -17.93 11.38 2.70
CA ASN A 28 -17.32 10.16 3.22
C ASN A 28 -17.11 9.12 2.10
N ALA A 29 -16.34 8.07 2.38
CA ALA A 29 -16.04 7.00 1.44
C ALA A 29 -17.25 6.17 0.99
N VAL A 30 -18.31 6.11 1.81
CA VAL A 30 -19.54 5.39 1.44
C VAL A 30 -20.27 6.12 0.32
N GLU A 31 -20.32 7.45 0.38
CA GLU A 31 -20.88 8.30 -0.68
C GLU A 31 -20.09 8.14 -1.98
N TRP A 32 -18.76 8.20 -1.90
CA TRP A 32 -17.87 7.94 -3.04
C TRP A 32 -18.09 6.55 -3.64
N ALA A 33 -18.11 5.51 -2.82
CA ALA A 33 -18.32 4.13 -3.27
C ALA A 33 -19.67 3.97 -4.01
N ARG A 34 -20.74 4.63 -3.54
CA ARG A 34 -22.04 4.61 -4.23
C ARG A 34 -22.01 5.29 -5.59
N ASP A 35 -21.23 6.36 -5.73
CA ASP A 35 -21.11 7.11 -6.99
C ASP A 35 -20.27 6.36 -8.03
N ILE A 36 -19.24 5.62 -7.60
CA ILE A 36 -18.32 4.95 -8.54
C ILE A 36 -18.67 3.49 -8.82
N TYR A 37 -19.39 2.82 -7.92
CA TYR A 37 -19.62 1.38 -8.02
C TYR A 37 -20.84 1.03 -8.88
N HIS A 38 -20.63 1.07 -10.19
CA HIS A 38 -21.56 0.61 -11.20
C HIS A 38 -20.92 -0.51 -12.04
N PRO A 39 -20.92 -1.78 -11.57
CA PRO A 39 -20.13 -2.87 -12.16
C PRO A 39 -20.53 -3.24 -13.59
N ASP A 40 -21.75 -2.89 -14.00
CA ASP A 40 -22.25 -3.15 -15.36
C ASP A 40 -21.94 -2.02 -16.35
N LEU A 41 -21.36 -0.91 -15.86
CA LEU A 41 -21.01 0.26 -16.65
C LEU A 41 -19.49 0.40 -16.81
N SER A 42 -19.09 1.07 -17.90
CA SER A 42 -17.69 1.43 -18.12
C SER A 42 -17.24 2.52 -17.16
N PRO A 43 -16.00 2.48 -16.63
CA PRO A 43 -14.97 1.49 -16.96
C PRO A 43 -14.95 0.25 -16.04
N LEU A 44 -15.82 0.17 -15.02
CA LEU A 44 -15.79 -0.94 -14.05
C LEU A 44 -16.00 -2.29 -14.72
N ARG A 45 -16.97 -2.39 -15.63
CA ARG A 45 -17.31 -3.64 -16.32
C ARG A 45 -16.10 -4.27 -17.00
N GLU A 46 -15.37 -3.48 -17.78
CA GLU A 46 -14.20 -3.93 -18.54
C GLU A 46 -13.08 -4.36 -17.58
N HIS A 47 -12.81 -3.57 -16.54
CA HIS A 47 -11.75 -3.89 -15.57
C HIS A 47 -12.10 -5.08 -14.67
N LEU A 48 -13.37 -5.24 -14.27
CA LEU A 48 -13.84 -6.39 -13.51
C LEU A 48 -13.87 -7.68 -14.33
N SER A 49 -13.95 -7.59 -15.66
CA SER A 49 -13.82 -8.74 -16.55
C SER A 49 -12.41 -9.36 -16.54
N VAL A 50 -11.40 -8.61 -16.11
CA VAL A 50 -10.05 -9.16 -15.85
C VAL A 50 -10.13 -10.07 -14.61
N PRO A 51 -9.71 -11.35 -14.71
CA PRO A 51 -9.77 -12.28 -13.59
C PRO A 51 -9.14 -11.72 -12.31
N LYS A 52 -9.80 -11.91 -11.15
CA LYS A 52 -9.32 -11.36 -9.87
C LYS A 52 -7.86 -11.76 -9.57
N SER A 53 -7.50 -13.03 -9.79
CA SER A 53 -6.13 -13.51 -9.61
C SER A 53 -5.12 -12.71 -10.44
N LEU A 54 -5.46 -12.38 -11.69
CA LEU A 54 -4.61 -11.56 -12.54
C LEU A 54 -4.53 -10.11 -12.06
N ARG A 55 -5.65 -9.52 -11.59
CA ARG A 55 -5.65 -8.19 -10.99
C ARG A 55 -4.79 -8.10 -9.73
N LEU A 56 -4.81 -9.14 -8.89
CA LEU A 56 -3.94 -9.24 -7.72
C LEU A 56 -2.45 -9.27 -8.11
N TRP A 57 -2.08 -10.03 -9.14
CA TRP A 57 -0.71 -10.04 -9.68
C TRP A 57 -0.26 -8.67 -10.17
N TRP A 58 -1.15 -7.90 -10.80
CA TRP A 58 -0.87 -6.50 -11.15
C TRP A 58 -0.61 -5.64 -9.91
N GLY A 59 -1.42 -5.77 -8.85
CA GLY A 59 -1.14 -5.10 -7.58
C GLY A 59 0.19 -5.48 -6.95
N GLY A 60 0.57 -6.76 -7.02
CA GLY A 60 1.89 -7.23 -6.60
C GLY A 60 3.01 -6.58 -7.40
N LEU A 61 2.86 -6.48 -8.72
CA LEU A 61 3.82 -5.79 -9.58
C LEU A 61 3.91 -4.30 -9.26
N LYS A 62 2.79 -3.60 -9.02
CA LYS A 62 2.78 -2.18 -8.61
C LYS A 62 3.70 -1.96 -7.40
N ASN A 63 3.55 -2.81 -6.39
CA ASN A 63 4.33 -2.75 -5.17
C ASN A 63 5.81 -3.08 -5.42
N LEU A 64 6.12 -4.11 -6.20
CA LEU A 64 7.51 -4.42 -6.55
C LEU A 64 8.20 -3.23 -7.24
N LEU A 65 7.50 -2.58 -8.18
CA LEU A 65 8.05 -1.45 -8.93
C LEU A 65 8.34 -0.24 -8.02
N SER A 66 7.63 -0.08 -6.91
CA SER A 66 7.85 1.00 -5.94
C SER A 66 8.87 0.66 -4.85
N GLY A 67 9.54 -0.50 -4.92
CA GLY A 67 10.53 -0.93 -3.93
C GLY A 67 9.92 -1.60 -2.70
N VAL A 68 8.62 -1.88 -2.73
CA VAL A 68 7.93 -2.61 -1.67
C VAL A 68 8.30 -4.08 -1.72
N THR A 69 8.56 -4.63 -0.55
CA THR A 69 8.88 -6.05 -0.36
C THR A 69 7.83 -6.75 0.49
N SER A 70 7.08 -5.99 1.30
CA SER A 70 5.95 -6.46 2.10
C SER A 70 4.75 -5.52 1.96
N VAL A 71 3.57 -6.06 1.66
CA VAL A 71 2.32 -5.28 1.50
C VAL A 71 1.19 -5.87 2.33
N CYS A 72 0.43 -4.99 2.99
CA CYS A 72 -0.83 -5.37 3.62
C CYS A 72 -1.98 -5.21 2.62
N HIS A 73 -2.44 -6.34 2.10
CA HIS A 73 -3.64 -6.37 1.26
C HIS A 73 -4.90 -6.29 2.13
N HIS A 74 -5.66 -5.21 2.02
CA HIS A 74 -6.85 -4.97 2.86
C HIS A 74 -8.09 -5.69 2.31
N ASN A 75 -8.04 -7.02 2.25
CA ASN A 75 -9.09 -7.93 1.76
C ASN A 75 -8.71 -9.37 2.16
N PRO A 76 -9.57 -10.40 1.91
CA PRO A 76 -9.22 -11.78 2.21
C PRO A 76 -7.89 -12.21 1.58
N TYR A 77 -7.10 -12.98 2.33
CA TYR A 77 -5.87 -13.56 1.82
C TYR A 77 -6.17 -14.69 0.83
N GLU A 78 -5.67 -14.58 -0.40
CA GLU A 78 -5.89 -15.52 -1.50
C GLU A 78 -4.69 -16.47 -1.62
N GLU A 79 -4.74 -17.60 -0.88
CA GLU A 79 -3.60 -18.54 -0.78
C GLU A 79 -3.09 -19.00 -2.15
N ASP A 80 -4.00 -19.34 -3.08
CA ASP A 80 -3.65 -19.83 -4.41
C ASP A 80 -2.93 -18.80 -5.29
N VAL A 81 -3.03 -17.51 -4.94
CA VAL A 81 -2.41 -16.41 -5.69
C VAL A 81 -1.14 -15.92 -5.00
N PHE A 82 -1.18 -15.75 -3.68
CA PHE A 82 -0.10 -15.15 -2.90
C PHE A 82 0.95 -16.17 -2.46
N SER A 83 0.61 -17.46 -2.41
CA SER A 83 1.61 -18.51 -2.16
C SER A 83 2.49 -18.72 -3.41
N GLY A 84 3.77 -19.03 -3.21
CA GLY A 84 4.70 -19.34 -4.29
C GLY A 84 5.48 -18.13 -4.84
N HIS A 85 5.30 -17.81 -6.12
CA HIS A 85 6.16 -16.90 -6.90
C HIS A 85 5.69 -15.43 -6.92
N PHE A 86 4.76 -15.06 -6.04
CA PHE A 86 4.23 -13.68 -6.00
C PHE A 86 5.37 -12.66 -5.82
N PRO A 87 5.34 -11.49 -6.49
CA PRO A 87 6.52 -10.63 -6.62
C PRO A 87 6.91 -9.91 -5.33
N VAL A 88 6.04 -9.87 -4.33
CA VAL A 88 6.26 -9.27 -3.01
C VAL A 88 5.63 -10.15 -1.93
N ARG A 89 6.00 -9.98 -0.66
CA ARG A 89 5.34 -10.68 0.45
C ARG A 89 4.00 -10.01 0.76
N VAL A 90 2.92 -10.79 0.81
CA VAL A 90 1.62 -10.31 1.30
C VAL A 90 1.46 -10.68 2.77
N VAL A 91 1.09 -9.72 3.61
CA VAL A 91 0.86 -9.96 5.03
C VAL A 91 -0.31 -10.91 5.20
N LYS A 92 -0.07 -12.05 5.88
CA LYS A 92 -1.08 -13.10 6.13
C LYS A 92 -1.64 -13.08 7.55
N ARG A 93 -0.87 -12.53 8.51
CA ARG A 93 -1.17 -12.61 9.95
C ARG A 93 -1.78 -11.31 10.46
N PHE A 94 -3.05 -11.09 10.12
CA PHE A 94 -3.86 -9.99 10.62
C PHE A 94 -5.31 -10.45 10.71
N GLY A 95 -6.10 -9.78 11.54
CA GLY A 95 -7.55 -9.80 11.40
C GLY A 95 -8.01 -8.48 10.80
N TRP A 96 -9.19 -8.48 10.19
CA TRP A 96 -9.71 -7.28 9.58
C TRP A 96 -11.22 -7.29 9.50
N THR A 97 -11.76 -6.09 9.33
CA THR A 97 -13.11 -5.84 8.86
C THR A 97 -13.01 -4.64 7.93
N HIS A 98 -13.92 -4.53 6.96
CA HIS A 98 -13.85 -3.43 6.00
C HIS A 98 -13.98 -2.06 6.70
N SER A 99 -15.09 -1.81 7.40
CA SER A 99 -15.35 -0.59 8.17
C SER A 99 -16.53 -0.80 9.13
N LEU A 100 -16.91 0.21 9.93
CA LEU A 100 -18.11 0.13 10.77
C LEU A 100 -19.41 0.00 9.96
N GLY A 101 -19.51 0.68 8.82
CA GLY A 101 -20.69 0.66 7.96
C GLY A 101 -20.90 -0.64 7.18
N PHE A 102 -19.82 -1.39 6.89
CA PHE A 102 -19.87 -2.63 6.09
C PHE A 102 -19.58 -3.89 6.91
N GLY A 103 -18.96 -3.75 8.08
CA GLY A 103 -18.64 -4.86 8.98
C GLY A 103 -19.87 -5.35 9.75
N LYS A 104 -20.18 -6.64 9.65
CA LYS A 104 -21.35 -7.22 10.32
C LYS A 104 -21.11 -7.47 11.81
N ASN A 105 -19.95 -8.02 12.19
CA ASN A 105 -19.64 -8.47 13.56
C ASN A 105 -18.23 -8.06 14.04
N ILE A 106 -17.97 -6.76 14.15
CA ILE A 106 -16.61 -6.22 14.40
C ILE A 106 -15.98 -6.74 15.70
N ALA A 107 -16.75 -6.86 16.78
CA ALA A 107 -16.25 -7.42 18.03
C ALA A 107 -15.84 -8.90 17.87
N GLU A 108 -16.59 -9.68 17.09
CA GLU A 108 -16.27 -11.08 16.82
C GLU A 108 -15.03 -11.19 15.93
N ASP A 109 -14.92 -10.37 14.88
CA ASP A 109 -13.75 -10.33 14.00
C ASP A 109 -12.48 -9.95 14.79
N PHE A 110 -12.60 -8.99 15.71
CA PHE A 110 -11.52 -8.62 16.63
C PHE A 110 -11.15 -9.75 17.60
N LEU A 111 -12.13 -10.47 18.17
CA LEU A 111 -11.87 -11.61 19.06
C LEU A 111 -11.25 -12.80 18.32
N ARG A 112 -11.62 -13.02 17.06
CA ARG A 112 -11.02 -14.04 16.18
C ARG A 112 -9.61 -13.67 15.72
N THR A 113 -9.25 -12.39 15.78
CA THR A 113 -7.92 -11.92 15.43
C THR A 113 -6.89 -12.48 16.42
N PRO A 114 -5.85 -13.19 15.94
CA PRO A 114 -4.82 -13.72 16.82
C PRO A 114 -4.27 -12.64 17.76
N ALA A 115 -4.07 -12.97 19.05
CA ALA A 115 -3.61 -12.04 20.09
C ALA A 115 -2.36 -11.22 19.72
N GLN A 116 -1.60 -11.76 18.79
CA GLN A 116 -0.27 -11.36 18.40
C GLN A 116 -0.22 -10.71 17.00
N ALA A 117 -1.39 -10.50 16.39
CA ALA A 117 -1.61 -9.90 15.07
C ALA A 117 -2.41 -8.59 15.18
N PRO A 118 -2.25 -7.65 14.23
CA PRO A 118 -3.04 -6.44 14.20
C PRO A 118 -4.48 -6.75 13.76
N PHE A 119 -5.42 -5.90 14.19
CA PHE A 119 -6.78 -5.84 13.70
C PHE A 119 -6.95 -4.55 12.89
N ILE A 120 -7.16 -4.68 11.58
CA ILE A 120 -7.09 -3.57 10.63
C ILE A 120 -8.49 -3.25 10.10
N LEU A 121 -8.86 -1.97 10.05
CA LEU A 121 -10.13 -1.51 9.49
C LEU A 121 -10.03 -0.08 8.94
N HIS A 122 -10.85 0.24 7.96
CA HIS A 122 -11.13 1.64 7.61
C HIS A 122 -11.98 2.26 8.70
N LEU A 123 -11.56 3.44 9.18
CA LEU A 123 -12.29 4.18 10.19
C LEU A 123 -11.99 5.68 10.06
N GLY A 124 -13.03 6.50 10.18
CA GLY A 124 -12.96 7.95 10.00
C GLY A 124 -12.62 8.33 8.56
N GLU A 125 -13.07 7.58 7.56
CA GLU A 125 -12.84 7.90 6.14
C GLU A 125 -13.90 8.89 5.62
N GLY A 126 -13.96 10.05 6.26
CA GLY A 126 -14.94 11.09 5.96
C GLY A 126 -14.69 12.38 6.73
N THR A 127 -15.51 13.38 6.44
CA THR A 127 -15.49 14.70 7.11
C THR A 127 -16.80 15.03 7.81
N ASP A 128 -17.79 14.15 7.66
CA ASP A 128 -19.11 14.26 8.27
C ASP A 128 -19.13 13.79 9.73
N LEU A 129 -20.22 14.10 10.43
CA LEU A 129 -20.41 13.74 11.84
C LEU A 129 -20.36 12.22 12.08
N PRO A 130 -20.99 11.36 11.25
CA PRO A 130 -20.86 9.91 11.42
C PRO A 130 -19.41 9.44 11.44
N SER A 131 -18.57 9.91 10.51
CA SER A 131 -17.14 9.54 10.45
C SER A 131 -16.36 10.00 11.68
N GLN A 132 -16.75 11.12 12.29
CA GLN A 132 -16.16 11.61 13.55
C GLN A 132 -16.48 10.69 14.73
N ASP A 133 -17.70 10.15 14.76
CA ASP A 133 -18.21 9.33 15.87
C ASP A 133 -17.70 7.87 15.86
N GLU A 134 -17.23 7.40 14.70
CA GLU A 134 -16.84 6.00 14.47
C GLU A 134 -15.85 5.46 15.52
N ILE A 135 -14.86 6.26 15.94
CA ILE A 135 -13.87 5.81 16.92
C ILE A 135 -14.47 5.53 18.30
N PHE A 136 -15.46 6.32 18.71
CA PHE A 136 -16.14 6.13 19.99
C PHE A 136 -17.03 4.90 19.95
N ASP A 137 -17.64 4.61 18.80
CA ASP A 137 -18.36 3.36 18.59
C ASP A 137 -17.43 2.14 18.63
N LEU A 138 -16.27 2.21 17.96
CA LEU A 138 -15.28 1.13 18.03
C LEU A 138 -14.79 0.87 19.46
N ASP A 139 -14.59 1.93 20.26
CA ASP A 139 -14.23 1.82 21.67
C ASP A 139 -15.31 1.15 22.50
N ARG A 140 -16.58 1.56 22.33
CA ARG A 140 -17.74 0.93 23.01
C ARG A 140 -17.88 -0.55 22.67
N ARG A 141 -17.52 -0.94 21.44
CA ARG A 141 -17.52 -2.35 20.99
C ARG A 141 -16.32 -3.16 21.51
N GLY A 142 -15.39 -2.53 22.24
CA GLY A 142 -14.20 -3.20 22.81
C GLY A 142 -13.13 -3.56 21.78
N ALA A 143 -13.20 -3.01 20.56
CA ALA A 143 -12.31 -3.33 19.45
C ALA A 143 -11.26 -2.23 19.17
N LEU A 144 -11.19 -1.19 20.02
CA LEU A 144 -10.15 -0.16 20.01
C LEU A 144 -9.10 -0.44 21.08
N THR A 145 -7.97 -1.01 20.67
CA THR A 145 -6.86 -1.44 21.56
C THR A 145 -5.51 -1.16 20.90
N SER A 146 -4.42 -1.53 21.57
CA SER A 146 -3.06 -1.44 21.00
C SER A 146 -2.85 -2.34 19.78
N ARG A 147 -3.75 -3.30 19.54
CA ARG A 147 -3.75 -4.16 18.34
C ARG A 147 -4.50 -3.53 17.15
N THR A 148 -5.20 -2.43 17.37
CA THR A 148 -6.07 -1.83 16.36
C THR A 148 -5.27 -0.91 15.45
N VAL A 149 -5.45 -1.08 14.13
CA VAL A 149 -4.83 -0.27 13.09
C VAL A 149 -5.95 0.39 12.28
N ILE A 150 -6.07 1.71 12.40
CA ILE A 150 -7.06 2.51 11.69
C ILE A 150 -6.48 2.97 10.36
N VAL A 151 -7.12 2.61 9.25
CA VAL A 151 -6.81 3.15 7.91
C VAL A 151 -7.56 4.47 7.71
N HIS A 152 -6.87 5.47 7.16
CA HIS A 152 -7.30 6.87 6.94
C HIS A 152 -7.38 7.75 8.18
N GLY A 153 -8.37 7.56 9.05
CA GLY A 153 -8.57 8.38 10.26
C GLY A 153 -8.85 9.88 10.04
N VAL A 154 -9.24 10.31 8.83
CA VAL A 154 -9.41 11.74 8.45
C VAL A 154 -10.49 12.46 9.25
N GLY A 155 -11.55 11.74 9.60
CA GLY A 155 -12.70 12.23 10.35
C GLY A 155 -12.46 12.34 11.84
N LEU A 156 -11.34 11.84 12.37
CA LEU A 156 -11.11 11.89 13.81
C LEU A 156 -10.98 13.34 14.30
N THR A 157 -11.77 13.71 15.32
CA THR A 157 -11.62 14.99 16.02
C THR A 157 -10.43 14.96 16.98
N ALA A 158 -10.15 16.08 17.64
CA ALA A 158 -9.12 16.13 18.69
C ALA A 158 -9.39 15.11 19.82
N GLU A 159 -10.65 14.96 20.23
CA GLU A 159 -11.10 13.99 21.22
C GLU A 159 -10.95 12.55 20.71
N GLY A 160 -11.28 12.32 19.44
CA GLY A 160 -11.09 11.03 18.77
C GLY A 160 -9.61 10.63 18.74
N HIS A 161 -8.74 11.52 18.28
CA HIS A 161 -7.29 11.29 18.34
C HIS A 161 -6.81 11.07 19.77
N ALA A 162 -7.28 11.84 20.75
CA ALA A 162 -6.93 11.63 22.16
C ALA A 162 -7.33 10.24 22.66
N LEU A 163 -8.53 9.77 22.32
CA LEU A 163 -8.98 8.41 22.63
C LEU A 163 -8.09 7.36 21.96
N ARG A 164 -7.77 7.53 20.67
CA ARG A 164 -6.86 6.64 19.94
C ARG A 164 -5.52 6.50 20.65
N ARG A 165 -4.90 7.60 21.10
CA ARG A 165 -3.61 7.56 21.82
C ARG A 165 -3.75 6.83 23.17
N ARG A 166 -4.82 7.10 23.92
CA ARG A 166 -5.09 6.41 25.20
C ARG A 166 -5.23 4.90 25.02
N ARG A 167 -5.74 4.45 23.88
CA ARG A 167 -5.87 3.03 23.51
C ARG A 167 -4.65 2.46 22.79
N ASP A 168 -3.64 3.29 22.52
CA ASP A 168 -2.40 2.93 21.81
C ASP A 168 -2.63 2.35 20.39
N ALA A 169 -3.73 2.75 19.75
CA ALA A 169 -4.08 2.29 18.40
C ALA A 169 -3.28 3.04 17.32
N ALA A 170 -2.87 2.29 16.29
CA ALA A 170 -2.06 2.80 15.19
C ALA A 170 -2.90 3.40 14.05
N LEU A 171 -2.25 4.15 13.17
CA LEU A 171 -2.81 4.75 11.97
C LEU A 171 -2.05 4.33 10.71
N VAL A 172 -2.79 4.12 9.63
CA VAL A 172 -2.26 4.06 8.26
C VAL A 172 -2.81 5.25 7.47
N TRP A 173 -1.92 6.06 6.93
CA TRP A 173 -2.23 7.30 6.22
C TRP A 173 -2.11 7.09 4.70
N CYS A 174 -3.15 7.46 3.96
CA CYS A 174 -3.23 7.36 2.49
C CYS A 174 -3.47 8.76 1.87
N PRO A 175 -2.49 9.66 1.93
CA PRO A 175 -2.73 11.09 1.68
C PRO A 175 -3.35 11.41 0.33
N THR A 176 -2.92 10.78 -0.76
CA THR A 176 -3.46 11.15 -2.08
C THR A 176 -4.90 10.66 -2.27
N SER A 177 -5.23 9.48 -1.72
CA SER A 177 -6.60 8.95 -1.68
C SER A 177 -7.52 9.87 -0.86
N ASN A 178 -7.09 10.21 0.37
CA ASN A 178 -7.80 11.12 1.26
C ASN A 178 -8.12 12.46 0.58
N ARG A 179 -7.12 13.09 -0.04
CA ARG A 179 -7.28 14.39 -0.69
C ARG A 179 -8.25 14.34 -1.86
N PHE A 180 -8.27 13.27 -2.63
CA PHE A 180 -9.15 13.16 -3.78
C PHE A 180 -10.58 12.81 -3.42
N ILE A 181 -10.78 11.87 -2.50
CA ILE A 181 -12.12 11.50 -2.07
C ILE A 181 -12.71 12.61 -1.20
N LEU A 182 -11.97 13.16 -0.25
CA LEU A 182 -12.51 13.99 0.83
C LEU A 182 -12.14 15.47 0.74
N GLY A 183 -11.22 15.85 -0.15
CA GLY A 183 -10.63 17.20 -0.16
C GLY A 183 -9.73 17.50 1.06
N LYS A 184 -9.64 16.57 2.00
CA LYS A 184 -8.96 16.70 3.30
C LYS A 184 -8.12 15.46 3.57
N THR A 185 -7.06 15.63 4.36
CA THR A 185 -6.24 14.53 4.87
C THR A 185 -5.83 14.80 6.32
N LEU A 186 -5.11 13.86 6.95
CA LEU A 186 -4.57 14.02 8.30
C LEU A 186 -3.59 15.20 8.35
N ASP A 187 -3.67 16.02 9.40
CA ASP A 187 -2.57 16.91 9.72
C ASP A 187 -1.46 16.08 10.37
N ILE A 188 -0.37 15.91 9.63
CA ILE A 188 0.75 15.10 10.08
C ILE A 188 1.36 15.65 11.38
N ARG A 189 1.26 16.96 11.64
CA ARG A 189 1.79 17.60 12.85
C ARG A 189 1.07 17.17 14.13
N ASP A 190 -0.19 16.73 14.01
CA ASP A 190 -1.04 16.31 15.13
C ASP A 190 -0.99 14.79 15.40
N CYS A 191 -0.34 14.05 14.50
CA CYS A 191 -0.12 12.60 14.61
C CYS A 191 1.13 12.28 15.43
N GLU A 192 1.13 11.15 16.15
CA GLU A 192 2.26 10.76 17.04
C GLU A 192 3.60 10.66 16.29
N PRO A 193 4.71 10.81 17.02
CA PRO A 193 6.02 10.38 16.53
C PRO A 193 6.07 8.86 16.24
N ILE A 194 7.19 8.44 15.67
CA ILE A 194 7.53 7.10 15.13
C ILE A 194 6.88 5.91 15.86
N GLY A 195 6.47 4.89 15.09
CA GLY A 195 6.10 3.56 15.59
C GLY A 195 4.60 3.23 15.57
N LYS A 196 3.74 4.25 15.39
CA LYS A 196 2.27 4.12 15.35
C LYS A 196 1.61 4.75 14.11
N LEU A 197 2.42 5.19 13.17
CA LEU A 197 1.95 5.77 11.91
C LEU A 197 2.70 5.13 10.74
N ALA A 198 1.97 4.73 9.71
CA ALA A 198 2.52 4.18 8.49
C ALA A 198 1.86 4.81 7.25
N LEU A 199 2.50 4.70 6.09
CA LEU A 199 1.90 5.07 4.81
C LEU A 199 1.28 3.85 4.13
N GLY A 200 0.17 4.07 3.45
CA GLY A 200 -0.49 3.10 2.58
C GLY A 200 -0.81 3.71 1.23
N SER A 201 -0.69 2.95 0.15
CA SER A 201 -1.04 3.42 -1.19
C SER A 201 -2.50 3.22 -1.58
N ASP A 202 -3.29 2.54 -0.76
CA ASP A 202 -4.70 2.25 -1.04
C ASP A 202 -4.84 1.61 -2.43
N SER A 203 -5.61 2.20 -3.34
CA SER A 203 -5.96 1.62 -4.63
C SER A 203 -5.92 2.65 -5.75
N ALA A 204 -5.71 2.22 -6.99
CA ALA A 204 -5.74 3.14 -8.13
C ALA A 204 -7.12 3.79 -8.38
N LEU A 205 -8.19 3.30 -7.75
CA LEU A 205 -9.51 3.92 -7.79
C LEU A 205 -9.50 5.31 -7.17
N SER A 206 -8.68 5.52 -6.14
CA SER A 206 -8.68 6.72 -5.28
C SER A 206 -7.31 7.37 -5.17
N ALA A 207 -6.22 6.61 -5.15
CA ALA A 207 -4.86 7.12 -5.02
C ALA A 207 -4.28 7.62 -6.34
N GLN A 208 -3.25 8.46 -6.27
CA GLN A 208 -2.57 9.03 -7.44
C GLN A 208 -1.68 8.01 -8.17
N GLY A 209 -1.17 7.00 -7.48
CA GLY A 209 -0.18 6.07 -8.04
C GLY A 209 0.22 4.95 -7.09
N ASP A 210 1.53 4.79 -6.85
CA ASP A 210 2.09 3.79 -5.95
C ASP A 210 2.67 4.39 -4.65
N LEU A 211 3.32 3.56 -3.82
CA LEU A 211 3.86 4.01 -2.53
C LEU A 211 4.91 5.13 -2.67
N LEU A 212 5.69 5.18 -3.76
CA LEU A 212 6.62 6.29 -3.98
C LEU A 212 5.87 7.59 -4.27
N ASP A 213 4.73 7.52 -4.96
CA ASP A 213 3.88 8.68 -5.18
C ASP A 213 3.30 9.19 -3.84
N GLU A 214 2.87 8.28 -2.94
CA GLU A 214 2.45 8.66 -1.58
C GLU A 214 3.58 9.28 -0.76
N ILE A 215 4.79 8.70 -0.81
CA ILE A 215 5.97 9.24 -0.13
C ILE A 215 6.27 10.67 -0.61
N ASN A 216 6.33 10.87 -1.93
CA ASN A 216 6.61 12.18 -2.51
C ASN A 216 5.51 13.18 -2.14
N TYR A 217 4.24 12.79 -2.19
CA TYR A 217 3.11 13.66 -1.85
C TYR A 217 3.12 14.03 -0.36
N ALA A 218 3.27 13.06 0.52
CA ALA A 218 3.36 13.27 1.97
C ALA A 218 4.51 14.23 2.33
N HIS A 219 5.66 14.10 1.65
CA HIS A 219 6.80 14.97 1.88
C HIS A 219 6.58 16.39 1.33
N ARG A 220 6.23 16.51 0.05
CA ARG A 220 6.22 17.79 -0.68
C ARG A 220 4.95 18.62 -0.47
N MET A 221 3.81 17.95 -0.35
CA MET A 221 2.50 18.61 -0.28
C MET A 221 1.99 18.72 1.15
N GLU A 222 2.29 17.72 1.99
CA GLU A 222 1.79 17.65 3.39
C GLU A 222 2.89 17.92 4.44
N GLY A 223 4.13 18.19 4.00
CA GLY A 223 5.21 18.65 4.88
C GLY A 223 5.78 17.60 5.83
N ALA A 224 5.58 16.30 5.58
CA ALA A 224 6.17 15.24 6.39
C ALA A 224 7.71 15.24 6.24
N GLY A 225 8.43 15.36 7.36
CA GLY A 225 9.90 15.37 7.35
C GLY A 225 10.51 14.06 6.84
N PRO A 226 11.70 14.07 6.21
CA PRO A 226 12.30 12.88 5.58
C PRO A 226 12.52 11.70 6.53
N HIS A 227 12.91 11.96 7.79
CA HIS A 227 13.03 10.92 8.82
C HIS A 227 11.68 10.24 9.11
N ARG A 228 10.59 11.01 9.15
CA ARG A 228 9.26 10.47 9.40
C ARG A 228 8.77 9.67 8.21
N ILE A 229 8.98 10.17 6.99
CA ILE A 229 8.72 9.44 5.75
C ILE A 229 9.42 8.09 5.76
N TYR A 230 10.73 8.08 6.02
CA TYR A 230 11.54 6.87 6.10
C TYR A 230 10.88 5.85 7.04
N SER A 231 10.62 6.28 8.27
CA SER A 231 10.02 5.44 9.30
C SER A 231 8.66 4.87 8.91
N MET A 232 7.77 5.70 8.32
CA MET A 232 6.40 5.32 7.94
C MET A 232 6.32 4.25 6.85
N VAL A 233 7.42 3.95 6.15
CA VAL A 233 7.49 2.87 5.13
C VAL A 233 8.57 1.83 5.42
N THR A 234 9.15 1.88 6.62
CA THR A 234 10.15 0.91 7.09
C THR A 234 9.79 0.44 8.51
N GLU A 235 10.49 0.89 9.56
CA GLU A 235 10.32 0.31 10.91
C GLU A 235 8.94 0.60 11.52
N SER A 236 8.35 1.77 11.26
CA SER A 236 7.02 2.10 11.78
C SER A 236 5.94 1.29 11.07
N ALA A 237 6.04 1.11 9.75
CA ALA A 237 5.11 0.24 9.02
C ALA A 237 5.21 -1.23 9.47
N ALA A 238 6.43 -1.73 9.69
CA ALA A 238 6.63 -3.07 10.25
C ALA A 238 6.06 -3.22 11.66
N SER A 239 6.25 -2.19 12.51
CA SER A 239 5.67 -2.10 13.86
C SER A 239 4.14 -2.11 13.82
N VAL A 240 3.52 -1.23 13.01
CA VAL A 240 2.06 -1.11 12.86
C VAL A 240 1.42 -2.43 12.42
N LEU A 241 2.08 -3.17 11.54
CA LEU A 241 1.59 -4.46 11.04
C LEU A 241 2.01 -5.68 11.90
N HIS A 242 2.70 -5.44 13.02
CA HIS A 242 3.25 -6.47 13.91
C HIS A 242 4.10 -7.53 13.16
N LEU A 243 4.88 -7.08 12.18
CA LEU A 243 5.83 -7.92 11.44
C LEU A 243 6.97 -8.38 12.36
N ARG A 244 7.58 -9.53 12.05
CA ARG A 244 8.38 -10.28 13.04
C ARG A 244 9.73 -10.76 12.55
N ASN A 245 9.95 -10.70 11.25
CA ASN A 245 11.17 -11.22 10.64
C ASN A 245 12.15 -10.08 10.37
N GLY A 246 11.97 -8.90 10.99
CA GLY A 246 12.84 -7.74 10.78
C GLY A 246 12.58 -6.99 9.49
N GLU A 247 11.38 -7.14 8.90
CA GLU A 247 10.91 -6.31 7.79
C GLU A 247 11.11 -4.82 8.09
N GLY A 248 11.48 -4.03 7.08
CA GLY A 248 11.76 -2.61 7.26
C GLY A 248 13.08 -2.30 7.99
N THR A 249 13.94 -3.29 8.25
CA THR A 249 15.27 -3.05 8.86
C THR A 249 16.39 -3.75 8.12
N ILE A 250 17.61 -3.21 8.20
CA ILE A 250 18.85 -3.91 7.80
C ILE A 250 19.65 -4.21 9.07
N ARG A 251 19.57 -5.45 9.54
CA ARG A 251 20.34 -5.95 10.70
C ARG A 251 20.49 -7.46 10.63
N GLU A 252 21.45 -8.00 11.37
CA GLU A 252 21.61 -9.45 11.50
C GLU A 252 20.33 -10.11 12.03
N GLY A 253 19.99 -11.27 11.45
CA GLY A 253 18.77 -12.02 11.76
C GLY A 253 17.48 -11.45 11.16
N ALA A 254 17.51 -10.30 10.49
CA ALA A 254 16.38 -9.82 9.71
C ALA A 254 16.28 -10.54 8.35
N ILE A 255 15.07 -10.57 7.79
CA ILE A 255 14.81 -11.06 6.44
C ILE A 255 15.55 -10.21 5.42
N ALA A 256 16.10 -10.86 4.40
CA ALA A 256 16.89 -10.22 3.34
C ALA A 256 15.99 -9.50 2.31
N ASP A 257 15.26 -8.48 2.78
CA ASP A 257 14.45 -7.58 1.98
C ASP A 257 15.17 -6.24 1.84
N PHE A 258 15.55 -5.88 0.62
CA PHE A 258 16.31 -4.65 0.36
C PHE A 258 15.87 -3.96 -0.92
N VAL A 259 16.01 -2.63 -0.94
CA VAL A 259 15.94 -1.84 -2.17
C VAL A 259 17.24 -1.06 -2.35
N ALA A 260 17.83 -1.14 -3.54
CA ALA A 260 18.93 -0.27 -3.91
C ALA A 260 18.39 0.87 -4.76
N VAL A 261 18.63 2.10 -4.30
CA VAL A 261 18.28 3.32 -5.02
C VAL A 261 19.57 4.04 -5.44
N ARG A 262 19.52 4.71 -6.59
CA ARG A 262 20.62 5.56 -7.04
C ARG A 262 20.90 6.62 -5.97
N GLN A 263 22.14 6.66 -5.48
CA GLN A 263 22.53 7.54 -4.39
C GLN A 263 22.67 8.98 -4.87
N GLU A 264 22.11 9.89 -4.09
CA GLU A 264 22.40 11.32 -4.10
C GLU A 264 23.14 11.65 -2.79
N ASN A 265 23.87 12.77 -2.72
CA ASN A 265 24.61 13.18 -1.51
C ASN A 265 23.64 13.66 -0.41
N ALA A 266 22.84 12.75 0.13
CA ALA A 266 21.75 13.01 1.05
C ALA A 266 21.61 11.89 2.10
N THR A 267 20.86 12.13 3.17
CA THR A 267 20.51 11.10 4.16
C THR A 267 19.59 10.02 3.54
N PRO A 268 19.44 8.83 4.17
CA PRO A 268 18.50 7.82 3.70
C PRO A 268 17.06 8.30 3.58
N GLY A 269 16.59 9.11 4.55
CA GLY A 269 15.25 9.68 4.50
C GLY A 269 15.06 10.67 3.37
N GLU A 270 16.03 11.57 3.15
CA GLU A 270 15.98 12.54 2.03
C GLU A 270 16.06 11.84 0.67
N THR A 271 16.94 10.83 0.55
CA THR A 271 17.06 10.01 -0.67
C THR A 271 15.72 9.36 -0.99
N LEU A 272 15.07 8.73 0.00
CA LEU A 272 13.78 8.07 -0.18
C LEU A 272 12.66 9.06 -0.51
N ALA A 273 12.60 10.20 0.20
CA ALA A 273 11.58 11.24 -0.04
C ALA A 273 11.68 11.90 -1.43
N GLY A 274 12.85 11.83 -2.07
CA GLY A 274 13.09 12.26 -3.45
C GLY A 274 13.21 11.13 -4.47
N THR A 275 12.87 9.89 -4.09
CA THR A 275 12.96 8.72 -4.98
C THR A 275 11.71 8.59 -5.86
N ASP A 276 11.92 8.16 -7.10
CA ASP A 276 10.90 7.70 -8.03
C ASP A 276 11.33 6.35 -8.64
N PHE A 277 10.44 5.75 -9.45
CA PHE A 277 10.71 4.48 -10.13
C PHE A 277 12.03 4.46 -10.92
N THR A 278 12.38 5.59 -11.56
CA THR A 278 13.58 5.71 -12.40
C THR A 278 14.87 5.56 -11.60
N LYS A 279 14.82 5.85 -10.29
CA LYS A 279 15.93 5.74 -9.35
C LYS A 279 16.05 4.37 -8.66
N ILE A 280 15.02 3.52 -8.74
CA ILE A 280 15.11 2.14 -8.21
C ILE A 280 16.00 1.30 -9.13
N GLU A 281 17.09 0.78 -8.57
CA GLU A 281 18.10 0.02 -9.30
C GLU A 281 18.01 -1.49 -9.02
N LEU A 282 17.50 -1.87 -7.84
CA LEU A 282 17.35 -3.26 -7.44
C LEU A 282 16.29 -3.41 -6.34
N VAL A 283 15.51 -4.49 -6.38
CA VAL A 283 14.66 -4.94 -5.26
C VAL A 283 14.92 -6.41 -4.99
N MET A 284 15.19 -6.75 -3.73
CA MET A 284 15.38 -8.10 -3.23
C MET A 284 14.27 -8.43 -2.26
N VAL A 285 13.64 -9.60 -2.44
CA VAL A 285 12.60 -10.12 -1.55
C VAL A 285 13.07 -11.47 -1.04
N SER A 286 13.22 -11.60 0.28
CA SER A 286 13.63 -12.84 0.95
C SER A 286 14.92 -13.44 0.38
N GLY A 287 15.90 -12.57 0.10
CA GLY A 287 17.20 -12.96 -0.44
C GLY A 287 17.23 -13.22 -1.95
N LYS A 288 16.10 -13.07 -2.65
CA LYS A 288 16.00 -13.29 -4.10
C LYS A 288 15.87 -11.98 -4.86
N LEU A 289 16.58 -11.87 -5.97
CA LEU A 289 16.47 -10.73 -6.88
C LEU A 289 15.11 -10.73 -7.58
N HIS A 290 14.31 -9.69 -7.35
CA HIS A 290 12.96 -9.56 -7.92
C HIS A 290 12.86 -8.42 -8.93
N LEU A 291 13.67 -7.37 -8.81
CA LEU A 291 13.75 -6.30 -9.78
C LEU A 291 15.21 -5.86 -9.92
N VAL A 292 15.65 -5.57 -11.14
CA VAL A 292 16.97 -4.99 -11.41
C VAL A 292 16.94 -4.03 -12.61
N SER A 293 17.71 -2.95 -12.54
CA SER A 293 17.90 -2.06 -13.69
C SER A 293 18.82 -2.70 -14.73
N PRO A 294 18.70 -2.34 -16.03
CA PRO A 294 19.65 -2.81 -17.06
C PRO A 294 21.11 -2.49 -16.72
N ARG A 295 21.35 -1.38 -16.02
CA ARG A 295 22.69 -0.99 -15.56
C ARG A 295 23.23 -1.95 -14.51
N MET A 296 22.40 -2.38 -13.58
CA MET A 296 22.78 -3.34 -12.54
C MET A 296 22.85 -4.78 -13.07
N ALA A 297 21.96 -5.16 -13.99
CA ALA A 297 21.96 -6.49 -14.60
C ALA A 297 23.32 -6.85 -15.22
N LYS A 298 24.03 -5.90 -15.84
CA LYS A 298 25.39 -6.11 -16.38
C LYS A 298 26.45 -6.52 -15.35
N ARG A 299 26.16 -6.39 -14.06
CA ARG A 299 27.04 -6.73 -12.94
C ARG A 299 26.61 -8.01 -12.22
N TRP A 300 25.57 -8.69 -12.70
CA TRP A 300 25.02 -9.89 -12.09
C TRP A 300 25.29 -11.11 -12.96
N PRO A 301 25.49 -12.29 -12.35
CA PRO A 301 25.55 -13.57 -13.06
C PRO A 301 24.26 -13.81 -13.87
N GLU A 302 24.39 -14.34 -15.08
CA GLU A 302 23.28 -14.58 -16.00
C GLU A 302 22.24 -15.54 -15.39
N GLU A 303 22.69 -16.50 -14.58
CA GLU A 303 21.85 -17.49 -13.90
C GLU A 303 20.88 -16.85 -12.89
N LEU A 304 21.26 -15.71 -12.30
CA LEU A 304 20.39 -14.98 -11.37
C LEU A 304 19.36 -14.10 -12.10
N LEU A 305 19.55 -13.92 -13.42
CA LEU A 305 18.71 -13.09 -14.27
C LEU A 305 17.76 -13.90 -15.17
N SER A 306 17.96 -15.22 -15.30
CA SER A 306 17.29 -16.09 -16.29
C SER A 306 15.76 -16.04 -16.25
N ASP A 307 15.18 -15.85 -15.07
CA ASP A 307 13.71 -15.85 -14.88
C ASP A 307 13.14 -14.44 -14.77
N LEU A 308 13.92 -13.41 -15.09
CA LEU A 308 13.44 -12.03 -15.10
C LEU A 308 12.91 -11.68 -16.50
N GLU A 309 11.75 -11.05 -16.55
CA GLU A 309 11.20 -10.48 -17.77
C GLU A 309 11.58 -9.00 -17.86
N MET A 310 12.05 -8.58 -19.04
CA MET A 310 12.24 -7.17 -19.35
C MET A 310 10.88 -6.50 -19.55
N ILE A 311 10.68 -5.38 -18.89
CA ILE A 311 9.48 -4.54 -18.97
C ILE A 311 9.90 -3.08 -19.13
N GLU A 312 8.99 -2.25 -19.61
CA GLU A 312 9.14 -0.81 -19.67
C GLU A 312 7.92 -0.14 -19.02
N VAL A 313 8.18 0.80 -18.12
CA VAL A 313 7.15 1.61 -17.45
C VAL A 313 7.48 3.08 -17.67
N GLU A 314 6.60 3.81 -18.36
CA GLU A 314 6.81 5.22 -18.71
C GLU A 314 8.22 5.49 -19.30
N GLY A 315 8.65 4.68 -20.27
CA GLY A 315 9.97 4.81 -20.91
C GLY A 315 11.15 4.26 -20.11
N THR A 316 10.92 3.77 -18.89
CA THR A 316 11.97 3.25 -18.01
C THR A 316 11.99 1.72 -18.01
N VAL A 317 13.08 1.14 -18.50
CA VAL A 317 13.26 -0.32 -18.58
C VAL A 317 13.69 -0.91 -17.24
N ARG A 318 13.08 -2.03 -16.84
CA ARG A 318 13.49 -2.89 -15.71
C ARG A 318 13.40 -4.36 -16.09
N LEU A 319 14.15 -5.21 -15.40
CA LEU A 319 13.97 -6.66 -15.44
C LEU A 319 13.28 -7.07 -14.13
N VAL A 320 12.18 -7.80 -14.21
CA VAL A 320 11.34 -8.17 -13.05
C VAL A 320 11.05 -9.66 -12.99
N ARG A 321 10.98 -10.22 -11.77
CA ARG A 321 10.63 -11.61 -11.50
C ARG A 321 9.11 -11.74 -11.42
N ALA A 322 8.44 -11.56 -12.54
CA ALA A 322 7.00 -11.70 -12.68
C ALA A 322 6.66 -12.09 -14.12
N PRO A 323 5.57 -12.86 -14.36
CA PRO A 323 5.18 -13.33 -15.69
C PRO A 323 4.45 -12.24 -16.50
N VAL A 324 5.06 -11.05 -16.64
CA VAL A 324 4.41 -9.83 -17.15
C VAL A 324 3.90 -9.98 -18.59
N LYS A 325 4.65 -10.66 -19.47
CA LYS A 325 4.23 -10.94 -20.85
C LYS A 325 2.94 -11.77 -20.90
N ARG A 326 2.84 -12.80 -20.05
CA ARG A 326 1.60 -13.56 -19.89
C ARG A 326 0.51 -12.66 -19.31
N MET A 327 0.79 -11.91 -18.26
CA MET A 327 -0.19 -11.02 -17.63
C MET A 327 -0.76 -10.00 -18.62
N LEU A 328 0.07 -9.35 -19.44
CA LEU A 328 -0.36 -8.43 -20.50
C LEU A 328 -1.23 -9.12 -21.53
N ARG A 329 -0.82 -10.30 -22.04
CA ARG A 329 -1.60 -11.05 -23.02
C ARG A 329 -2.99 -11.41 -22.50
N GLU A 330 -3.08 -11.91 -21.28
CA GLU A 330 -4.37 -12.30 -20.68
C GLU A 330 -5.24 -11.07 -20.37
N THR A 331 -4.64 -9.98 -19.88
CA THR A 331 -5.38 -8.74 -19.58
C THR A 331 -5.94 -8.11 -20.85
N ARG A 332 -5.21 -8.16 -21.98
CA ARG A 332 -5.66 -7.63 -23.28
C ARG A 332 -6.85 -8.37 -23.89
N LYS A 333 -7.21 -9.56 -23.38
CA LYS A 333 -8.46 -10.25 -23.75
C LYS A 333 -9.69 -9.56 -23.17
N CYS A 334 -9.50 -8.76 -22.11
CA CYS A 334 -10.54 -8.08 -21.35
C CYS A 334 -10.51 -6.56 -21.57
N LEU A 335 -9.31 -5.97 -21.59
CA LEU A 335 -9.08 -4.53 -21.75
C LEU A 335 -8.45 -4.24 -23.13
N SER A 336 -9.18 -3.53 -23.98
CA SER A 336 -8.72 -3.13 -25.33
C SER A 336 -7.79 -1.91 -25.33
N GLU A 337 -7.74 -1.16 -24.23
CA GLU A 337 -6.90 0.02 -24.07
C GLU A 337 -5.46 -0.29 -23.67
N LYS A 338 -4.60 0.73 -23.70
CA LYS A 338 -3.24 0.66 -23.14
C LYS A 338 -3.34 0.34 -21.64
N ILE A 339 -2.79 -0.80 -21.24
CA ILE A 339 -2.73 -1.21 -19.83
C ILE A 339 -1.94 -0.17 -19.03
N ARG A 340 -2.61 0.41 -18.03
CA ARG A 340 -2.02 1.31 -17.04
C ARG A 340 -2.05 0.64 -15.68
N LEU A 341 -0.92 0.67 -14.99
CA LEU A 341 -0.76 0.17 -13.63
C LEU A 341 -0.61 1.35 -12.69
N ALA A 342 -1.63 1.62 -11.88
CA ALA A 342 -1.72 2.82 -11.05
C ALA A 342 -1.38 4.10 -11.83
N GLY A 343 -2.04 4.27 -12.99
CA GLY A 343 -1.86 5.41 -13.89
C GLY A 343 -0.66 5.32 -14.85
N LYS A 344 0.34 4.47 -14.59
CA LYS A 344 1.57 4.37 -15.38
C LYS A 344 1.43 3.37 -16.52
N GLN A 345 1.75 3.78 -17.75
CA GLN A 345 1.73 2.89 -18.92
C GLN A 345 2.83 1.84 -18.80
N LEU A 346 2.48 0.58 -19.07
CA LEU A 346 3.39 -0.55 -18.97
C LEU A 346 3.40 -1.41 -20.25
N THR A 347 4.60 -1.82 -20.68
CA THR A 347 4.86 -2.75 -21.79
C THR A 347 5.92 -3.79 -21.41
N ALA A 348 5.98 -4.93 -22.12
CA ALA A 348 6.92 -6.03 -21.88
C ALA A 348 7.18 -6.85 -23.14
#